data_AF-A0A822CTG1-F1
#
_entry.id   AF-A0A822CTG1-F1
#
_cell.length_a   1.000
_cell.length_b   1.000
_cell.length_c   1.000
_cell.angle_alpha   90.00
_cell.angle_beta   90.00
_cell.angle_gamma   90.00
#
_symmetry.space_group_name_H-M   'P 1'
#
loop_
_entity.id
_entity.type
_entity.pdbx_description
1 polymer ?
#
loop_
_entity_poly.entity_id
_entity_poly.type
_entity_poly.pdbx_seq_one_letter_code
_entity_poly.pdbx_strand_id
1 'polypeptide(L)'
;KRLFSLLSNKQFLYALVNNSQNTFTQLIPITYVINKIPYYLKDSIINNKQEWCIKPNLAGKGENVTIGVDVTLDEWTCQLLDSNHEQWIIQQYIPCIQYQSMNISGMLFCFNDQCFNIETIRISSNKIVNISNRGYFIRPYVHQEYIHSMKDGSILTKEKLHEQLIELKSIDKQWNQNIYVSSSGGSGGKRLFFATDIKQNLLQRQILVNMMLEQNIISHNDICLNVFQSDNIYRSFEIFNDFCSMANCTTLPMSANANDEDIFDVIEYFKPNILMGSPHRLMQLAFSIEKQSRKEFKFEKIFFACESLDDIKQKFFKHIFHCSIYIGFYGSAETGVFACQLPKYSSTKIYLYPKELVHIEIINSKIIVTNLIRKRNQLIRFDIGDLGRIISNDENDKYGLIEVFHSQRLIM
;
A
#
# COMPACT_ATOMS: atom_id res chain seq x y z
N LYS A 1 -27.25 -4.13 -10.87
CA LYS A 1 -26.60 -3.52 -12.08
C LYS A 1 -27.20 -2.16 -12.47
N ARG A 2 -28.52 -1.94 -12.39
CA ARG A 2 -29.19 -0.63 -12.58
C ARG A 2 -28.69 0.48 -11.62
N LEU A 3 -28.19 0.09 -10.46
CA LEU A 3 -27.67 0.98 -9.42
C LEU A 3 -26.29 1.58 -9.78
N PHE A 4 -25.41 0.84 -10.47
CA PHE A 4 -24.00 1.23 -10.59
C PHE A 4 -23.73 2.43 -11.52
N SER A 5 -24.56 2.67 -12.54
CA SER A 5 -24.45 3.91 -13.35
C SER A 5 -25.09 5.11 -12.65
N LEU A 6 -26.02 4.88 -11.72
CA LEU A 6 -26.58 5.94 -10.87
C LEU A 6 -25.60 6.36 -9.79
N LEU A 7 -24.77 5.44 -9.30
CA LEU A 7 -23.69 5.74 -8.36
C LEU A 7 -22.54 6.57 -8.97
N SER A 8 -22.50 6.78 -10.29
CA SER A 8 -21.63 7.79 -10.91
C SER A 8 -22.27 9.18 -11.02
N ASN A 9 -23.55 9.34 -10.67
CA ASN A 9 -24.24 10.62 -10.69
C ASN A 9 -24.12 11.32 -9.32
N LYS A 10 -23.51 12.51 -9.30
CA LYS A 10 -23.24 13.29 -8.07
C LYS A 10 -24.52 13.66 -7.29
N GLN A 11 -25.60 14.00 -7.99
CA GLN A 11 -26.88 14.34 -7.35
C GLN A 11 -27.54 13.10 -6.72
N PHE A 12 -27.43 11.94 -7.38
CA PHE A 12 -27.92 10.67 -6.85
C PHE A 12 -27.19 10.28 -5.56
N LEU A 13 -25.85 10.37 -5.56
CA LEU A 13 -25.05 10.12 -4.36
C LEU A 13 -25.40 11.09 -3.22
N TYR A 14 -25.61 12.37 -3.52
CA TYR A 14 -26.00 13.37 -2.53
C TYR A 14 -27.37 13.08 -1.91
N ALA A 15 -28.35 12.69 -2.72
CA ALA A 15 -29.67 12.29 -2.24
C ALA A 15 -29.62 10.99 -1.40
N LEU A 16 -28.77 10.03 -1.80
CA LEU A 16 -28.52 8.77 -1.09
C LEU A 16 -27.97 9.00 0.31
N VAL A 17 -26.93 9.83 0.44
CA VAL A 17 -26.29 10.14 1.73
C VAL A 17 -27.22 10.94 2.65
N ASN A 18 -28.01 11.85 2.10
CA ASN A 18 -28.89 12.73 2.87
C ASN A 18 -30.32 12.20 3.06
N ASN A 19 -30.55 10.90 2.80
CA ASN A 19 -31.83 10.21 3.01
C ASN A 19 -33.06 10.92 2.41
N SER A 20 -32.87 11.62 1.28
CA SER A 20 -33.91 12.43 0.63
C SER A 20 -34.79 11.56 -0.28
N GLN A 21 -35.77 10.87 0.31
CA GLN A 21 -36.59 9.86 -0.38
C GLN A 21 -37.30 10.35 -1.67
N ASN A 22 -37.71 11.62 -1.72
CA ASN A 22 -38.47 12.17 -2.85
C ASN A 22 -37.63 12.42 -4.12
N THR A 23 -36.29 12.38 -4.04
CA THR A 23 -35.40 12.67 -5.18
C THR A 23 -34.99 11.41 -5.96
N PHE A 24 -35.15 10.21 -5.41
CA PHE A 24 -34.64 8.98 -6.03
C PHE A 24 -35.42 8.57 -7.28
N THR A 25 -36.75 8.72 -7.30
CA THR A 25 -37.60 8.30 -8.42
C THR A 25 -37.34 9.12 -9.68
N GLN A 26 -36.98 10.39 -9.52
CA GLN A 26 -36.62 11.29 -10.62
C GLN A 26 -35.26 10.96 -11.26
N LEU A 27 -34.43 10.18 -10.58
CA LEU A 27 -33.08 9.82 -11.02
C LEU A 27 -33.00 8.42 -11.60
N ILE A 28 -34.08 7.63 -11.54
CA ILE A 28 -34.13 6.31 -12.21
C ILE A 28 -34.24 6.53 -13.72
N PRO A 29 -33.38 5.91 -14.54
CA PRO A 29 -33.42 6.11 -15.99
C PRO A 29 -34.77 5.65 -16.53
N ILE A 30 -35.39 6.53 -17.32
CA ILE A 30 -36.70 6.28 -17.92
C ILE A 30 -36.63 4.98 -18.72
N THR A 31 -37.59 4.08 -18.50
CA THR A 31 -37.59 2.74 -19.10
C THR A 31 -39.01 2.36 -19.52
N TYR A 32 -39.16 1.87 -20.76
CA TYR A 32 -40.40 1.35 -21.29
C TYR A 32 -40.19 -0.07 -21.83
N VAL A 33 -41.22 -0.91 -21.76
CA VAL A 33 -41.29 -2.15 -22.56
C VAL A 33 -41.75 -1.75 -23.96
N ILE A 34 -41.10 -2.24 -25.01
CA ILE A 34 -41.29 -1.75 -26.39
C ILE A 34 -42.75 -1.80 -26.84
N ASN A 35 -43.45 -2.91 -26.57
CA ASN A 35 -44.87 -3.05 -26.91
C ASN A 35 -45.82 -2.15 -26.08
N LYS A 36 -45.33 -1.55 -25.00
CA LYS A 36 -46.08 -0.62 -24.14
C LYS A 36 -45.71 0.85 -24.38
N ILE A 37 -44.83 1.15 -25.33
CA ILE A 37 -44.48 2.54 -25.66
C ILE A 37 -45.71 3.20 -26.31
N PRO A 38 -46.20 4.33 -25.76
CA PRO A 38 -47.28 5.09 -26.38
C PRO A 38 -46.90 5.55 -27.79
N TYR A 39 -47.85 5.51 -28.73
CA TYR A 39 -47.61 5.84 -30.14
C TYR A 39 -46.94 7.22 -30.32
N TYR A 40 -47.43 8.24 -29.61
CA TYR A 40 -46.89 9.60 -29.67
C TYR A 40 -45.43 9.73 -29.18
N LEU A 41 -44.94 8.77 -28.39
CA LEU A 41 -43.58 8.80 -27.86
C LEU A 41 -42.58 8.09 -28.77
N LYS A 42 -43.05 7.17 -29.63
CA LYS A 42 -42.18 6.40 -30.54
C LYS A 42 -41.41 7.30 -31.49
N ASP A 43 -42.07 8.26 -32.11
CA ASP A 43 -41.42 9.19 -33.04
C ASP A 43 -40.34 10.03 -32.34
N SER A 44 -40.60 10.48 -31.11
CA SER A 44 -39.62 11.20 -30.30
C SER A 44 -38.40 10.34 -29.96
N ILE A 45 -38.61 9.07 -29.62
CA ILE A 45 -37.56 8.09 -29.35
C ILE A 45 -36.71 7.81 -30.59
N ILE A 46 -37.34 7.69 -31.77
CA ILE A 46 -36.65 7.46 -33.05
C ILE A 46 -35.79 8.67 -33.39
N ASN A 47 -36.36 9.87 -33.29
CA ASN A 47 -35.68 11.12 -33.64
C ASN A 47 -34.55 11.49 -32.65
N ASN A 48 -34.66 11.04 -31.39
CA ASN A 48 -33.65 11.28 -30.35
C ASN A 48 -32.85 10.03 -29.99
N LYS A 49 -32.57 9.14 -30.96
CA LYS A 49 -31.93 7.84 -30.73
C LYS A 49 -30.65 7.90 -29.87
N GLN A 50 -29.89 8.98 -29.91
CA GLN A 50 -28.68 9.13 -29.08
C GLN A 50 -28.94 9.06 -27.57
N GLU A 51 -30.18 9.36 -27.14
CA GLU A 51 -30.57 9.36 -25.72
C GLU A 51 -31.07 8.01 -25.22
N TRP A 52 -31.08 6.98 -26.07
CA TRP A 52 -31.75 5.71 -25.76
C TRP A 52 -30.88 4.49 -26.07
N CYS A 53 -31.14 3.41 -25.36
CA CYS A 53 -30.65 2.08 -25.68
C CYS A 53 -31.77 1.04 -25.63
N ILE A 54 -31.72 0.06 -26.52
CA ILE A 54 -32.64 -1.08 -26.62
C ILE A 54 -31.92 -2.31 -26.08
N LYS A 55 -32.60 -3.12 -25.27
CA LYS A 55 -32.04 -4.38 -24.75
C LYS A 55 -33.09 -5.41 -24.34
N PRO A 56 -32.74 -6.70 -24.30
CA PRO A 56 -33.60 -7.73 -23.75
C PRO A 56 -33.99 -7.42 -22.30
N ASN A 57 -35.23 -7.73 -21.94
CA ASN A 57 -35.72 -7.62 -20.56
C ASN A 57 -35.26 -8.81 -19.70
N LEU A 58 -33.94 -9.00 -19.63
CA LEU A 58 -33.30 -10.09 -18.89
C LEU A 58 -32.70 -9.58 -17.58
N ALA A 59 -32.74 -10.42 -16.54
CA ALA A 59 -32.38 -10.09 -15.16
C ALA A 59 -30.89 -9.77 -14.87
N GLY A 60 -30.11 -9.32 -15.88
CA GLY A 60 -28.86 -8.62 -15.61
C GLY A 60 -27.63 -9.04 -16.41
N LYS A 61 -27.75 -9.71 -17.56
CA LYS A 61 -26.56 -9.99 -18.40
C LYS A 61 -26.20 -8.86 -19.36
N GLY A 62 -27.18 -8.07 -19.82
CA GLY A 62 -26.94 -6.92 -20.71
C GLY A 62 -26.31 -7.28 -22.05
N GLU A 63 -26.44 -8.54 -22.45
CA GLU A 63 -26.14 -9.02 -23.80
C GLU A 63 -27.17 -8.44 -24.77
N ASN A 64 -26.78 -8.26 -26.04
CA ASN A 64 -27.64 -7.72 -27.10
C ASN A 64 -28.21 -6.32 -26.81
N VAL A 65 -27.40 -5.45 -26.19
CA VAL A 65 -27.76 -4.03 -26.03
C VAL A 65 -27.35 -3.26 -27.27
N THR A 66 -28.30 -2.56 -27.87
CA THR A 66 -28.05 -1.56 -28.92
C THR A 66 -28.13 -0.16 -28.35
N ILE A 67 -27.12 0.66 -28.58
CA ILE A 67 -27.12 2.07 -28.20
C ILE A 67 -27.45 2.88 -29.45
N GLY A 68 -28.47 3.75 -29.39
CA GLY A 68 -28.93 4.44 -30.60
C GLY A 68 -27.87 5.34 -31.23
N VAL A 69 -26.85 5.79 -30.48
CA VAL A 69 -25.70 6.53 -31.03
C VAL A 69 -24.80 5.68 -31.93
N ASP A 70 -24.78 4.36 -31.77
CA ASP A 70 -23.86 3.45 -32.47
C ASP A 70 -24.41 2.89 -33.79
N VAL A 71 -25.71 3.05 -34.05
CA VAL A 71 -26.41 2.49 -35.21
C VAL A 71 -27.00 3.58 -36.09
N THR A 72 -27.26 3.26 -37.35
CA THR A 72 -27.97 4.16 -38.27
C THR A 72 -29.42 4.38 -37.83
N LEU A 73 -30.08 5.42 -38.36
CA LEU A 73 -31.50 5.67 -38.07
C LEU A 73 -32.38 4.51 -38.54
N ASP A 74 -32.07 3.92 -39.69
CA ASP A 74 -32.81 2.80 -40.26
C ASP A 74 -32.67 1.56 -39.39
N GLU A 75 -31.45 1.21 -38.99
CA GLU A 75 -31.19 0.09 -38.06
C GLU A 75 -31.90 0.29 -36.71
N TRP A 76 -31.85 1.51 -36.17
CA TRP A 76 -32.53 1.85 -34.91
C TRP A 76 -34.05 1.68 -35.02
N THR A 77 -34.63 2.19 -36.10
CA THR A 77 -36.07 2.12 -36.37
C THR A 77 -36.50 0.67 -36.55
N CYS A 78 -35.75 -0.12 -37.33
CA CYS A 78 -36.01 -1.54 -37.51
C CYS A 78 -36.00 -2.29 -36.17
N GLN A 79 -35.02 -2.03 -35.30
CA GLN A 79 -34.96 -2.69 -34.00
C GLN A 79 -36.11 -2.32 -33.06
N LEU A 80 -36.60 -1.07 -33.12
CA LEU A 80 -37.73 -0.63 -32.29
C LEU A 80 -39.07 -1.21 -32.76
N LEU A 81 -39.18 -1.52 -34.06
CA LEU A 81 -40.39 -2.04 -34.69
C LEU A 81 -40.39 -3.57 -34.88
N ASP A 82 -39.28 -4.25 -34.61
CA ASP A 82 -39.17 -5.70 -34.70
C ASP A 82 -40.12 -6.39 -33.71
N SER A 83 -40.99 -7.26 -34.22
CA SER A 83 -41.93 -8.06 -33.42
C SER A 83 -41.21 -8.99 -32.44
N ASN A 84 -39.98 -9.42 -32.75
CA ASN A 84 -39.16 -10.22 -31.83
C ASN A 84 -38.68 -9.42 -30.61
N HIS A 85 -38.76 -8.10 -30.67
CA HIS A 85 -38.36 -7.18 -29.60
C HIS A 85 -39.55 -6.66 -28.78
N GLU A 86 -40.77 -7.17 -28.98
CA GLU A 86 -41.95 -6.69 -28.26
C GLU A 86 -41.79 -6.66 -26.73
N GLN A 87 -41.11 -7.66 -26.17
CA GLN A 87 -40.86 -7.78 -24.73
C GLN A 87 -39.51 -7.19 -24.30
N TRP A 88 -38.75 -6.62 -25.23
CA TRP A 88 -37.52 -5.90 -24.92
C TRP A 88 -37.86 -4.55 -24.27
N ILE A 89 -36.84 -3.93 -23.68
CA ILE A 89 -36.97 -2.63 -23.07
C ILE A 89 -36.17 -1.59 -23.86
N ILE A 90 -36.76 -0.41 -23.95
CA ILE A 90 -36.03 0.81 -24.27
C ILE A 90 -35.77 1.58 -22.98
N GLN A 91 -34.54 2.07 -22.83
CA GLN A 91 -34.10 2.74 -21.63
C GLN A 91 -33.26 3.96 -21.98
N GLN A 92 -33.44 5.05 -21.22
CA GLN A 92 -32.60 6.23 -21.34
C GLN A 92 -31.13 5.84 -21.20
N TYR A 93 -30.33 6.19 -22.21
CA TYR A 93 -28.91 5.96 -22.25
C TYR A 93 -28.19 7.04 -21.45
N ILE A 94 -27.36 6.61 -20.50
CA ILE A 94 -26.49 7.48 -19.72
C ILE A 94 -25.05 7.17 -20.14
N PRO A 95 -24.35 8.11 -20.82
CA PRO A 95 -22.96 7.93 -21.17
C PRO A 95 -22.09 7.67 -19.94
N CYS A 96 -21.11 6.76 -20.09
CA CYS A 96 -20.10 6.55 -19.06
C CYS A 96 -19.11 7.72 -19.02
N ILE A 97 -18.51 7.96 -17.85
CA ILE A 97 -17.41 8.92 -17.72
C ILE A 97 -16.25 8.42 -18.60
N GLN A 98 -15.65 9.32 -19.39
CA GLN A 98 -14.49 9.01 -20.20
C GLN A 98 -13.21 9.47 -19.53
N TYR A 99 -12.19 8.63 -19.56
CA TYR A 99 -10.82 8.97 -19.20
C TYR A 99 -9.92 8.52 -20.34
N GLN A 100 -9.25 9.49 -20.97
CA GLN A 100 -8.56 9.28 -22.25
C GLN A 100 -9.53 8.67 -23.29
N SER A 101 -9.14 7.60 -23.98
CA SER A 101 -9.93 6.91 -25.00
C SER A 101 -10.83 5.79 -24.43
N MET A 102 -11.01 5.72 -23.12
CA MET A 102 -11.69 4.63 -22.45
C MET A 102 -12.91 5.09 -21.64
N ASN A 103 -13.91 4.23 -21.54
CA ASN A 103 -15.11 4.44 -20.74
C ASN A 103 -14.94 3.79 -19.37
N ILE A 104 -15.37 4.49 -18.32
CA ILE A 104 -15.27 4.06 -16.93
C ILE A 104 -16.65 3.79 -16.33
N SER A 105 -16.77 2.69 -15.59
CA SER A 105 -17.91 2.42 -14.72
C SER A 105 -17.44 1.73 -13.44
N GLY A 106 -17.89 2.22 -12.30
CA GLY A 106 -17.50 1.69 -11.00
C GLY A 106 -18.16 2.48 -9.89
N MET A 107 -17.97 2.01 -8.66
CA MET A 107 -18.52 2.65 -7.48
C MET A 107 -17.56 3.76 -7.02
N LEU A 108 -17.67 4.95 -7.60
CA LEU A 108 -17.01 6.15 -7.08
C LEU A 108 -17.89 6.71 -5.95
N PHE A 109 -17.77 6.16 -4.74
CA PHE A 109 -18.27 6.86 -3.56
C PHE A 109 -17.35 8.04 -3.26
N CYS A 110 -17.53 9.14 -3.98
CA CYS A 110 -16.93 10.43 -3.65
C CYS A 110 -17.99 11.35 -3.07
N PHE A 111 -17.80 11.76 -1.82
CA PHE A 111 -18.62 12.78 -1.16
C PHE A 111 -17.69 13.80 -0.49
N ASN A 112 -17.88 15.10 -0.76
CA ASN A 112 -17.02 16.19 -0.26
C ASN A 112 -15.51 15.90 -0.37
N ASP A 113 -15.05 15.56 -1.58
CA ASP A 113 -13.64 15.27 -1.88
C ASP A 113 -13.03 14.09 -1.09
N GLN A 114 -13.85 13.29 -0.42
CA GLN A 114 -13.44 12.05 0.23
C GLN A 114 -13.96 10.84 -0.55
N CYS A 115 -13.05 9.91 -0.86
CA CYS A 115 -13.37 8.65 -1.53
C CYS A 115 -13.61 7.56 -0.46
N PHE A 116 -14.85 7.09 -0.32
CA PHE A 116 -15.27 6.15 0.74
C PHE A 116 -15.16 4.68 0.34
N ASN A 117 -14.79 4.36 -0.92
CA ASN A 117 -14.37 3.03 -1.32
C ASN A 117 -13.55 3.08 -2.61
N ILE A 118 -12.40 2.39 -2.62
CA ILE A 118 -11.47 2.26 -3.78
C ILE A 118 -11.89 1.10 -4.70
N GLU A 119 -13.02 0.46 -4.40
CA GLU A 119 -13.35 -0.82 -5.01
C GLU A 119 -13.82 -0.69 -6.45
N THR A 120 -12.91 -1.13 -7.32
CA THR A 120 -13.19 -1.76 -8.60
C THR A 120 -13.80 -0.82 -9.62
N ILE A 121 -12.98 0.11 -10.09
CA ILE A 121 -13.28 0.89 -11.30
C ILE A 121 -13.06 -0.04 -12.49
N ARG A 122 -14.12 -0.34 -13.24
CA ARG A 122 -13.98 -1.03 -14.51
C ARG A 122 -13.76 -0.01 -15.61
N ILE A 123 -12.85 -0.32 -16.52
CA ILE A 123 -12.53 0.49 -17.68
C ILE A 123 -12.65 -0.35 -18.94
N SER A 124 -13.18 0.21 -20.03
CA SER A 124 -13.35 -0.49 -21.29
C SER A 124 -13.36 0.48 -22.47
N SER A 125 -12.82 0.05 -23.61
CA SER A 125 -13.00 0.79 -24.87
C SER A 125 -14.46 0.81 -25.32
N ASN A 126 -15.29 -0.11 -24.82
CA ASN A 126 -16.71 -0.19 -25.18
C ASN A 126 -17.55 0.76 -24.33
N LYS A 127 -18.61 1.32 -24.94
CA LYS A 127 -19.55 2.26 -24.29
C LYS A 127 -20.35 1.67 -23.12
N ILE A 128 -20.49 0.34 -23.07
CA ILE A 128 -21.14 -0.39 -21.98
C ILE A 128 -20.09 -1.17 -21.18
N VAL A 129 -19.48 -0.46 -20.24
CA VAL A 129 -18.36 -0.97 -19.45
C VAL A 129 -18.72 -2.22 -18.66
N ASN A 130 -19.89 -2.22 -18.00
CA ASN A 130 -20.34 -3.28 -17.07
C ASN A 130 -20.62 -4.65 -17.71
N ILE A 131 -20.63 -4.75 -19.04
CA ILE A 131 -20.96 -5.99 -19.76
C ILE A 131 -19.85 -6.39 -20.76
N SER A 132 -18.90 -5.50 -21.04
CA SER A 132 -17.85 -5.74 -22.04
C SER A 132 -16.83 -6.82 -21.63
N ASN A 133 -16.73 -7.92 -22.37
CA ASN A 133 -15.75 -9.00 -22.13
C ASN A 133 -14.27 -8.56 -22.21
N ARG A 134 -13.99 -7.32 -22.61
CA ARG A 134 -12.66 -6.72 -22.73
C ARG A 134 -12.36 -5.62 -21.69
N GLY A 135 -13.21 -5.47 -20.67
CA GLY A 135 -12.98 -4.47 -19.63
C GLY A 135 -11.89 -4.91 -18.64
N TYR A 136 -11.05 -3.99 -18.22
CA TYR A 136 -10.08 -4.17 -17.14
C TYR A 136 -10.63 -3.59 -15.84
N PHE A 137 -10.18 -4.11 -14.70
CA PHE A 137 -10.36 -3.43 -13.42
C PHE A 137 -9.12 -2.61 -13.13
N ILE A 138 -9.31 -1.33 -12.87
CA ILE A 138 -8.27 -0.41 -12.44
C ILE A 138 -8.53 -0.01 -10.99
N ARG A 139 -7.44 0.27 -10.28
CA ARG A 139 -7.48 0.89 -8.97
C ARG A 139 -6.99 2.33 -9.10
N PRO A 140 -7.70 3.30 -8.54
CA PRO A 140 -7.18 4.66 -8.46
C PRO A 140 -5.86 4.61 -7.68
N TYR A 141 -4.83 5.18 -8.28
CA TYR A 141 -3.52 5.40 -7.67
C TYR A 141 -3.41 6.89 -7.40
N VAL A 142 -2.99 7.26 -6.18
CA VAL A 142 -2.73 8.66 -5.88
C VAL A 142 -1.29 8.97 -6.23
N HIS A 143 -1.11 9.83 -7.22
CA HIS A 143 0.20 10.30 -7.64
C HIS A 143 0.82 11.19 -6.55
N GLN A 144 2.15 11.15 -6.43
CA GLN A 144 2.90 11.85 -5.39
C GLN A 144 2.58 13.35 -5.31
N GLU A 145 2.43 14.00 -6.46
CA GLU A 145 2.14 15.44 -6.56
C GLU A 145 0.85 15.84 -5.85
N TYR A 146 -0.15 14.96 -5.79
CA TYR A 146 -1.43 15.22 -5.12
C TYR A 146 -1.36 14.98 -3.60
N ILE A 147 -0.37 14.26 -3.10
CA ILE A 147 -0.20 14.02 -1.65
C ILE A 147 -0.01 15.35 -0.92
N HIS A 148 0.78 16.26 -1.48
CA HIS A 148 1.03 17.57 -0.88
C HIS A 148 -0.22 18.46 -0.81
N SER A 149 -1.21 18.24 -1.69
CA SER A 149 -2.50 18.96 -1.66
C SER A 149 -3.53 18.35 -0.70
N MET A 150 -3.34 17.11 -0.25
CA MET A 150 -4.30 16.40 0.62
C MET A 150 -4.16 16.74 2.12
N LYS A 151 -3.72 17.96 2.46
CA LYS A 151 -3.52 18.38 3.87
C LYS A 151 -4.79 18.22 4.73
N ASP A 152 -5.96 18.30 4.12
CA ASP A 152 -7.28 18.14 4.76
C ASP A 152 -7.90 16.71 4.65
N GLY A 153 -7.15 15.74 4.10
CA GLY A 153 -7.61 14.35 3.97
C GLY A 153 -7.69 13.58 5.30
N SER A 154 -8.44 12.48 5.35
CA SER A 154 -8.53 11.65 6.56
C SER A 154 -7.22 10.87 6.82
N ILE A 155 -6.75 10.90 8.06
CA ILE A 155 -5.60 10.08 8.51
C ILE A 155 -6.03 8.61 8.58
N LEU A 156 -5.25 7.73 7.95
CA LEU A 156 -5.45 6.28 8.03
C LEU A 156 -4.78 5.77 9.31
N THR A 157 -5.59 5.34 10.28
CA THR A 157 -5.06 4.72 11.51
C THR A 157 -4.89 3.22 11.32
N LYS A 158 -4.08 2.62 12.18
CA LYS A 158 -3.88 1.18 12.21
C LYS A 158 -5.18 0.42 12.47
N GLU A 159 -6.05 0.92 13.34
CA GLU A 159 -7.37 0.33 13.62
C GLU A 159 -8.24 0.30 12.37
N LYS A 160 -8.34 1.41 11.63
CA LYS A 160 -9.10 1.47 10.38
C LYS A 160 -8.52 0.55 9.32
N LEU A 161 -7.19 0.48 9.21
CA LEU A 161 -6.53 -0.45 8.30
C LEU A 161 -6.84 -1.91 8.68
N HIS A 162 -6.85 -2.22 9.98
CA HIS A 162 -7.18 -3.55 10.48
C HIS A 162 -8.63 -3.94 10.16
N GLU A 163 -9.59 -3.03 10.39
CA GLU A 163 -11.00 -3.22 10.04
C GLU A 163 -11.15 -3.51 8.55
N GLN A 164 -10.55 -2.67 7.69
CA GLN A 164 -10.56 -2.86 6.24
C GLN A 164 -9.97 -4.21 5.81
N LEU A 165 -8.82 -4.61 6.35
CA LEU A 165 -8.19 -5.89 6.00
C LEU A 165 -9.00 -7.10 6.47
N ILE A 166 -9.74 -6.99 7.58
CA ILE A 166 -10.62 -8.05 8.07
C ILE A 166 -11.88 -8.16 7.21
N GLU A 167 -12.46 -7.04 6.79
CA GLU A 167 -13.64 -7.00 5.92
C GLU A 167 -13.34 -7.51 4.51
N LEU A 168 -12.15 -7.19 3.98
CA LEU A 168 -11.67 -7.57 2.65
C LEU A 168 -11.21 -9.04 2.53
N LYS A 169 -11.59 -9.91 3.47
CA LYS A 169 -11.21 -11.34 3.51
C LYS A 169 -11.69 -12.20 2.33
N SER A 170 -12.16 -11.62 1.23
CA SER A 170 -12.26 -12.33 -0.05
C SER A 170 -10.90 -12.28 -0.75
N ILE A 171 -10.05 -13.25 -0.44
CA ILE A 171 -8.82 -13.49 -1.20
C ILE A 171 -9.23 -14.00 -2.59
N ASP A 172 -9.40 -13.07 -3.52
CA ASP A 172 -9.44 -13.39 -4.95
C ASP A 172 -8.10 -14.04 -5.34
N LYS A 173 -8.10 -15.01 -6.27
CA LYS A 173 -6.88 -15.72 -6.70
C LYS A 173 -5.79 -14.77 -7.21
N GLN A 174 -6.14 -13.59 -7.70
CA GLN A 174 -5.20 -12.55 -8.11
C GLN A 174 -4.51 -11.84 -6.94
N TRP A 175 -5.11 -11.82 -5.74
CA TRP A 175 -4.57 -11.13 -4.57
C TRP A 175 -3.40 -11.83 -3.89
N ASN A 176 -3.19 -13.13 -4.14
CA ASN A 176 -2.11 -13.91 -3.54
C ASN A 176 -0.86 -14.07 -4.42
N GLN A 177 -0.83 -13.45 -5.60
CA GLN A 177 0.29 -13.58 -6.52
C GLN A 177 1.27 -12.43 -6.36
N ASN A 178 2.57 -12.73 -6.44
CA ASN A 178 3.67 -11.77 -6.41
C ASN A 178 3.69 -10.88 -5.15
N ILE A 179 3.25 -11.42 -4.01
CA ILE A 179 3.21 -10.70 -2.74
C ILE A 179 4.31 -11.12 -1.80
N TYR A 180 4.84 -10.14 -1.07
CA TYR A 180 5.64 -10.32 0.11
C TYR A 180 4.75 -10.09 1.33
N VAL A 181 4.63 -11.10 2.19
CA VAL A 181 3.72 -11.08 3.34
C VAL A 181 4.52 -10.79 4.60
N SER A 182 3.96 -9.93 5.46
CA SER A 182 4.55 -9.52 6.71
C SER A 182 3.56 -9.63 7.84
N SER A 183 3.96 -10.14 9.00
CA SER A 183 3.12 -10.04 10.20
C SER A 183 3.27 -8.66 10.82
N SER A 184 2.17 -7.97 11.11
CA SER A 184 2.20 -6.81 12.00
C SER A 184 2.14 -7.27 13.46
N GLY A 185 2.98 -6.69 14.31
CA GLY A 185 2.92 -6.91 15.75
C GLY A 185 1.75 -6.16 16.39
N GLY A 186 1.05 -6.80 17.31
CA GLY A 186 -0.06 -6.21 18.07
C GLY A 186 -0.28 -6.92 19.40
N SER A 187 -0.48 -6.13 20.46
CA SER A 187 -0.71 -6.58 21.85
C SER A 187 -2.10 -7.21 22.10
N GLY A 188 -2.88 -7.46 21.05
CA GLY A 188 -4.28 -7.92 21.12
C GLY A 188 -4.54 -9.35 20.60
N GLY A 189 -3.50 -10.17 20.45
CA GLY A 189 -3.62 -11.61 20.17
C GLY A 189 -3.95 -12.02 18.72
N LYS A 190 -4.51 -11.13 17.88
CA LYS A 190 -4.72 -11.42 16.44
C LYS A 190 -3.55 -10.90 15.60
N ARG A 191 -2.74 -11.83 15.06
CA ARG A 191 -1.73 -11.52 14.05
C ARG A 191 -2.41 -11.03 12.77
N LEU A 192 -1.90 -9.94 12.20
CA LEU A 192 -2.37 -9.42 10.92
C LEU A 192 -1.27 -9.56 9.88
N PHE A 193 -1.68 -9.90 8.67
CA PHE A 193 -0.78 -10.06 7.55
C PHE A 193 -0.93 -8.86 6.61
N PHE A 194 0.14 -8.09 6.48
CA PHE A 194 0.22 -7.02 5.51
C PHE A 194 0.97 -7.52 4.28
N ALA A 195 0.33 -7.44 3.12
CA ALA A 195 0.86 -7.89 1.84
C ALA A 195 1.38 -6.71 1.02
N THR A 196 2.60 -6.81 0.52
CA THR A 196 3.22 -5.85 -0.39
C THR A 196 3.56 -6.53 -1.70
N ASP A 197 3.70 -5.78 -2.79
CA ASP A 197 4.23 -6.36 -4.03
C ASP A 197 5.74 -6.63 -3.89
N ILE A 198 6.20 -7.82 -4.31
CA ILE A 198 7.61 -8.23 -4.16
C ILE A 198 8.56 -7.24 -4.84
N LYS A 199 8.25 -6.79 -6.06
CA LYS A 199 9.14 -5.88 -6.81
C LYS A 199 9.20 -4.51 -6.15
N GLN A 200 8.07 -4.01 -5.67
CA GLN A 200 8.03 -2.73 -4.93
C GLN A 200 8.79 -2.82 -3.61
N ASN A 201 8.69 -3.95 -2.91
CA ASN A 201 9.41 -4.20 -1.67
C ASN A 201 10.93 -4.26 -1.89
N LEU A 202 11.39 -4.93 -2.95
CA LEU A 202 12.81 -4.95 -3.34
C LEU A 202 13.31 -3.57 -3.78
N LEU A 203 12.52 -2.81 -4.55
CA LEU A 203 12.86 -1.44 -4.95
C LEU A 203 13.03 -0.51 -3.74
N GLN A 204 12.13 -0.60 -2.76
CA GLN A 204 12.25 0.13 -1.49
C GLN A 204 13.55 -0.22 -0.75
N ARG A 205 13.93 -1.50 -0.69
CA ARG A 205 15.20 -1.93 -0.09
C ARG A 205 16.40 -1.37 -0.85
N GLN A 206 16.38 -1.43 -2.18
CA GLN A 206 17.45 -0.90 -3.03
C GLN A 206 17.65 0.61 -2.84
N ILE A 207 16.58 1.39 -2.79
CA ILE A 207 16.65 2.84 -2.56
C ILE A 207 17.33 3.13 -1.21
N LEU A 208 16.96 2.38 -0.16
CA LEU A 208 17.58 2.54 1.15
C LEU A 208 19.07 2.12 1.15
N VAL A 209 19.42 1.04 0.44
CA VAL A 209 20.82 0.60 0.27
C VAL A 209 21.66 1.64 -0.46
N ASN A 210 21.12 2.26 -1.53
CA ASN A 210 21.82 3.34 -2.23
C ASN A 210 22.13 4.49 -1.27
N MET A 211 21.17 4.90 -0.44
CA MET A 211 21.41 5.87 0.62
C MET A 211 22.50 5.40 1.60
N MET A 212 22.47 4.14 2.04
CA MET A 212 23.48 3.60 2.96
C MET A 212 24.89 3.63 2.36
N LEU A 213 25.03 3.32 1.07
CA LEU A 213 26.31 3.39 0.35
C LEU A 213 26.78 4.85 0.21
N GLU A 214 25.90 5.77 -0.21
CA GLU A 214 26.21 7.20 -0.31
C GLU A 214 26.65 7.81 1.03
N GLN A 215 26.11 7.30 2.14
CA GLN A 215 26.42 7.76 3.49
C GLN A 215 27.52 6.94 4.19
N ASN A 216 28.19 6.02 3.49
CA ASN A 216 29.23 5.13 4.03
C ASN A 216 28.80 4.32 5.27
N ILE A 217 27.50 3.99 5.36
CA ILE A 217 26.95 3.15 6.43
C ILE A 217 27.33 1.69 6.22
N ILE A 218 27.36 1.25 4.95
CA ILE A 218 27.76 -0.09 4.51
C ILE A 218 28.64 0.04 3.26
N SER A 219 29.50 -0.94 3.00
CA SER A 219 30.34 -1.03 1.81
C SER A 219 30.51 -2.48 1.35
N HIS A 220 30.99 -2.67 0.12
CA HIS A 220 31.27 -4.00 -0.44
C HIS A 220 32.36 -4.78 0.31
N ASN A 221 33.19 -4.10 1.11
CA ASN A 221 34.23 -4.74 1.93
C ASN A 221 33.71 -5.23 3.29
N ASP A 222 32.47 -4.90 3.65
CA ASP A 222 31.91 -5.32 4.94
C ASP A 222 31.59 -6.82 4.94
N ILE A 223 31.86 -7.46 6.08
CA ILE A 223 31.47 -8.83 6.40
C ILE A 223 30.44 -8.75 7.53
N CYS A 224 29.20 -9.08 7.19
CA CYS A 224 28.04 -8.82 8.04
C CYS A 224 27.50 -10.12 8.64
N LEU A 225 27.58 -10.27 9.95
CA LEU A 225 26.97 -11.38 10.70
C LEU A 225 25.52 -11.07 11.05
N ASN A 226 24.59 -11.85 10.50
CA ASN A 226 23.15 -11.67 10.69
C ASN A 226 22.57 -12.69 11.67
N VAL A 227 22.16 -12.23 12.85
CA VAL A 227 21.51 -13.03 13.89
C VAL A 227 20.06 -12.59 14.13
N PHE A 228 19.42 -11.93 13.17
CA PHE A 228 17.98 -11.65 13.25
C PHE A 228 17.12 -12.92 13.14
N GLN A 229 15.89 -12.85 13.66
CA GLN A 229 14.92 -13.95 13.61
C GLN A 229 14.44 -14.24 12.18
N SER A 230 14.39 -15.53 11.80
CA SER A 230 14.04 -15.98 10.44
C SER A 230 12.72 -16.76 10.33
N ASP A 231 11.98 -16.94 11.42
CA ASP A 231 10.73 -17.71 11.45
C ASP A 231 9.48 -16.81 11.58
N ASN A 232 8.30 -17.42 11.55
CA ASN A 232 7.02 -16.75 11.84
C ASN A 232 6.65 -15.57 10.90
N ILE A 233 7.16 -15.55 9.66
CA ILE A 233 6.92 -14.44 8.70
C ILE A 233 7.51 -13.12 9.26
N TYR A 234 8.51 -13.26 10.12
CA TYR A 234 9.34 -12.15 10.58
C TYR A 234 10.39 -11.83 9.52
N ARG A 235 10.69 -10.54 9.35
CA ARG A 235 11.28 -10.05 8.10
C ARG A 235 12.70 -9.57 8.23
N SER A 236 13.13 -9.23 9.45
CA SER A 236 14.42 -8.60 9.67
C SER A 236 15.55 -9.44 9.11
N PHE A 237 15.55 -10.76 9.33
CA PHE A 237 16.58 -11.63 8.80
C PHE A 237 16.75 -11.51 7.27
N GLU A 238 15.65 -11.64 6.52
CA GLU A 238 15.69 -11.49 5.06
C GLU A 238 16.04 -10.07 4.61
N ILE A 239 15.46 -9.04 5.25
CA ILE A 239 15.71 -7.63 4.90
C ILE A 239 17.20 -7.31 4.98
N PHE A 240 17.86 -7.73 6.06
CA PHE A 240 19.27 -7.44 6.27
C PHE A 240 20.19 -8.26 5.36
N ASN A 241 19.81 -9.50 5.00
CA ASN A 241 20.53 -10.27 3.97
C ASN A 241 20.38 -9.63 2.58
N ASP A 242 19.20 -9.10 2.25
CA ASP A 242 18.95 -8.35 1.02
C ASP A 242 19.78 -7.07 0.98
N PHE A 243 19.85 -6.32 2.09
CA PHE A 243 20.70 -5.13 2.17
C PHE A 243 22.15 -5.45 1.87
N CYS A 244 22.66 -6.54 2.45
CA CYS A 244 24.03 -6.98 2.19
C CYS A 244 24.23 -7.35 0.71
N SER A 245 23.31 -8.13 0.14
CA SER A 245 23.37 -8.56 -1.26
C SER A 245 23.33 -7.38 -2.23
N MET A 246 22.45 -6.41 -1.98
CA MET A 246 22.32 -5.19 -2.79
C MET A 246 23.51 -4.25 -2.63
N ALA A 247 24.16 -4.24 -1.47
CA ALA A 247 25.40 -3.49 -1.20
C ALA A 247 26.66 -4.21 -1.71
N ASN A 248 26.52 -5.43 -2.24
CA ASN A 248 27.61 -6.32 -2.65
C ASN A 248 28.62 -6.59 -1.53
N CYS A 249 28.15 -6.74 -0.29
CA CYS A 249 28.98 -7.09 0.85
C CYS A 249 28.83 -8.58 1.20
N THR A 250 29.72 -9.10 2.05
CA THR A 250 29.62 -10.50 2.50
C THR A 250 28.56 -10.60 3.59
N THR A 251 27.63 -11.55 3.48
CA THR A 251 26.60 -11.82 4.48
C THR A 251 26.77 -13.22 5.07
N LEU A 252 26.71 -13.32 6.41
CA LEU A 252 26.78 -14.56 7.18
C LEU A 252 25.41 -14.78 7.86
N PRO A 253 24.48 -15.50 7.20
CA PRO A 253 23.09 -15.62 7.62
C PRO A 253 22.90 -16.70 8.71
N MET A 254 23.23 -16.39 9.97
CA MET A 254 23.18 -17.36 11.09
C MET A 254 21.81 -17.49 11.76
N SER A 255 20.94 -16.48 11.66
CA SER A 255 19.63 -16.42 12.31
C SER A 255 19.69 -16.40 13.85
N ALA A 256 18.63 -15.92 14.49
CA ALA A 256 18.52 -15.90 15.94
C ALA A 256 18.52 -17.30 16.57
N ASN A 257 18.13 -18.32 15.80
CA ASN A 257 17.99 -19.71 16.26
C ASN A 257 19.29 -20.53 16.21
N ALA A 258 20.37 -19.99 15.62
CA ALA A 258 21.67 -20.66 15.67
C ALA A 258 22.19 -20.76 17.10
N ASN A 259 22.87 -21.86 17.38
CA ASN A 259 23.58 -22.06 18.64
C ASN A 259 24.74 -21.05 18.74
N ASP A 260 25.02 -20.59 19.95
CA ASP A 260 26.04 -19.55 20.16
C ASP A 260 27.45 -20.06 19.83
N GLU A 261 27.78 -21.34 20.04
CA GLU A 261 29.08 -21.90 19.64
C GLU A 261 29.30 -21.83 18.12
N ASP A 262 28.28 -22.17 17.33
CA ASP A 262 28.38 -22.10 15.86
C ASP A 262 28.58 -20.65 15.40
N ILE A 263 27.95 -19.70 16.11
CA ILE A 263 28.16 -18.27 15.87
C ILE A 263 29.59 -17.86 16.21
N PHE A 264 30.16 -18.39 17.30
CA PHE A 264 31.54 -18.11 17.70
C PHE A 264 32.55 -18.64 16.68
N ASP A 265 32.37 -19.88 16.21
CA ASP A 265 33.20 -20.46 15.15
C ASP A 265 33.18 -19.59 13.88
N VAL A 266 31.99 -19.09 13.51
CA VAL A 266 31.83 -18.17 12.37
C VAL A 266 32.51 -16.83 12.62
N ILE A 267 32.43 -16.27 13.84
CA ILE A 267 33.13 -15.02 14.19
C ILE A 267 34.65 -15.21 14.10
N GLU A 268 35.18 -16.29 14.67
CA GLU A 268 36.61 -16.60 14.68
C GLU A 268 37.15 -16.81 13.26
N TYR A 269 36.41 -17.53 12.41
CA TYR A 269 36.82 -17.85 11.05
C TYR A 269 36.72 -16.66 10.10
N PHE A 270 35.55 -16.01 10.03
CA PHE A 270 35.26 -14.97 9.03
C PHE A 270 35.58 -13.55 9.49
N LYS A 271 35.72 -13.33 10.81
CA LYS A 271 36.02 -12.01 11.41
C LYS A 271 35.06 -10.90 10.92
N PRO A 272 33.74 -11.07 11.07
CA PRO A 272 32.76 -10.07 10.67
C PRO A 272 33.01 -8.72 11.37
N ASN A 273 32.97 -7.62 10.62
CA ASN A 273 33.08 -6.27 11.17
C ASN A 273 31.72 -5.64 11.49
N ILE A 274 30.63 -6.17 10.94
CA ILE A 274 29.26 -5.73 11.25
C ILE A 274 28.47 -6.87 11.92
N LEU A 275 27.85 -6.59 13.06
CA LEU A 275 26.90 -7.49 13.72
C LEU A 275 25.47 -6.95 13.58
N MET A 276 24.53 -7.79 13.16
CA MET A 276 23.16 -7.38 12.87
C MET A 276 22.16 -8.24 13.66
N GLY A 277 21.28 -7.61 14.44
CA GLY A 277 20.30 -8.35 15.26
C GLY A 277 19.31 -7.46 16.01
N SER A 278 18.29 -8.07 16.61
CA SER A 278 17.43 -7.34 17.56
C SER A 278 18.19 -7.07 18.86
N PRO A 279 17.96 -5.94 19.54
CA PRO A 279 18.60 -5.66 20.83
C PRO A 279 18.52 -6.81 21.83
N HIS A 280 17.39 -7.53 21.90
CA HIS A 280 17.27 -8.72 22.73
C HIS A 280 18.24 -9.85 22.33
N ARG A 281 18.31 -10.24 21.05
CA ARG A 281 19.21 -11.31 20.62
C ARG A 281 20.69 -10.93 20.77
N LEU A 282 21.01 -9.66 20.51
CA LEU A 282 22.35 -9.12 20.72
C LEU A 282 22.76 -9.17 22.20
N MET A 283 21.85 -8.89 23.13
CA MET A 283 22.08 -9.06 24.58
C MET A 283 22.35 -10.53 24.94
N GLN A 284 21.57 -11.48 24.41
CA GLN A 284 21.81 -12.90 24.66
C GLN A 284 23.22 -13.32 24.21
N LEU A 285 23.62 -12.94 23.00
CA LEU A 285 24.95 -13.25 22.47
C LEU A 285 26.05 -12.62 23.33
N ALA A 286 25.87 -11.36 23.75
CA ALA A 286 26.82 -10.68 24.63
C ALA A 286 27.00 -11.39 25.98
N PHE A 287 25.91 -11.86 26.60
CA PHE A 287 26.00 -12.65 27.84
C PHE A 287 26.71 -13.98 27.64
N SER A 288 26.48 -14.67 26.51
CA SER A 288 27.17 -15.92 26.21
C SER A 288 28.68 -15.72 26.02
N ILE A 289 29.07 -14.65 25.33
CA ILE A 289 30.48 -14.25 25.17
C ILE A 289 31.13 -13.94 26.52
N GLU A 290 30.46 -13.16 27.37
CA GLU A 290 30.95 -12.80 28.70
C GLU A 290 31.14 -14.06 29.56
N LYS A 291 30.13 -14.94 29.61
CA LYS A 291 30.15 -16.19 30.38
C LYS A 291 31.29 -17.10 29.96
N GLN A 292 31.62 -17.15 28.67
CA GLN A 292 32.69 -17.98 28.12
C GLN A 292 34.05 -17.27 28.06
N SER A 293 34.13 -16.03 28.56
CA SER A 293 35.36 -15.22 28.55
C SER A 293 35.97 -15.02 27.15
N ARG A 294 35.15 -14.99 26.10
CA ARG A 294 35.56 -14.78 24.70
C ARG A 294 35.76 -13.30 24.36
N LYS A 295 36.64 -12.60 25.10
CA LYS A 295 36.78 -11.13 25.06
C LYS A 295 37.38 -10.54 23.78
N GLU A 296 37.79 -11.37 22.82
CA GLU A 296 38.46 -10.93 21.60
C GLU A 296 37.51 -10.52 20.47
N PHE A 297 36.21 -10.82 20.59
CA PHE A 297 35.24 -10.51 19.54
C PHE A 297 34.98 -9.00 19.44
N LYS A 298 35.33 -8.44 18.28
CA LYS A 298 35.25 -7.00 18.00
C LYS A 298 34.41 -6.76 16.76
N PHE A 299 33.54 -5.76 16.84
CA PHE A 299 32.76 -5.26 15.71
C PHE A 299 32.96 -3.76 15.55
N GLU A 300 32.95 -3.27 14.32
CA GLU A 300 33.04 -1.84 14.01
C GLU A 300 31.67 -1.17 14.09
N LYS A 301 30.63 -1.86 13.63
CA LYS A 301 29.25 -1.37 13.59
C LYS A 301 28.29 -2.45 14.08
N ILE A 302 27.25 -2.05 14.78
CA ILE A 302 26.11 -2.91 15.12
C ILE A 302 24.86 -2.35 14.45
N PHE A 303 24.22 -3.17 13.61
CA PHE A 303 22.92 -2.82 13.03
C PHE A 303 21.82 -3.43 13.88
N PHE A 304 20.85 -2.61 14.27
CA PHE A 304 19.75 -3.08 15.09
C PHE A 304 18.41 -2.57 14.57
N ALA A 305 17.38 -3.35 14.85
CA ALA A 305 16.00 -3.01 14.54
C ALA A 305 15.07 -3.74 15.52
N CYS A 306 13.76 -3.63 15.30
CA CYS A 306 12.72 -4.34 16.07
C CYS A 306 12.55 -3.88 17.52
N GLU A 307 13.53 -3.28 18.18
CA GLU A 307 13.40 -2.77 19.56
C GLU A 307 14.26 -1.52 19.75
N SER A 308 14.00 -0.76 20.81
CA SER A 308 14.83 0.40 21.17
C SER A 308 16.12 -0.08 21.81
N LEU A 309 17.23 0.54 21.43
CA LEU A 309 18.53 0.30 22.06
C LEU A 309 18.85 1.42 23.05
N ASP A 310 18.65 1.15 24.34
CA ASP A 310 18.94 2.10 25.40
C ASP A 310 20.44 2.18 25.77
N ASP A 311 20.80 3.23 26.51
CA ASP A 311 22.18 3.51 26.91
C ASP A 311 22.82 2.40 27.77
N ILE A 312 22.02 1.64 28.52
CA ILE A 312 22.53 0.55 29.36
C ILE A 312 22.99 -0.60 28.47
N LYS A 313 22.17 -1.00 27.49
CA LYS A 313 22.55 -2.00 26.49
C LYS A 313 23.76 -1.55 25.67
N GLN A 314 23.80 -0.28 25.26
CA GLN A 314 24.97 0.27 24.53
C GLN A 314 26.26 0.22 25.36
N LYS A 315 26.20 0.54 26.65
CA LYS A 315 27.38 0.42 27.54
C LYS A 315 27.87 -1.02 27.63
N PHE A 316 26.95 -1.98 27.73
CA PHE A 316 27.29 -3.39 27.77
C PHE A 316 27.87 -3.88 26.45
N PHE A 317 27.28 -3.52 25.32
CA PHE A 317 27.81 -3.83 23.98
C PHE A 317 29.17 -3.21 23.74
N LYS A 318 29.41 -1.98 24.21
CA LYS A 318 30.74 -1.38 24.13
C LYS A 318 31.79 -2.18 24.91
N HIS A 319 31.41 -2.77 26.04
CA HIS A 319 32.32 -3.59 26.84
C HIS A 319 32.59 -4.96 26.20
N ILE A 320 31.55 -5.63 25.70
CA ILE A 320 31.63 -7.01 25.21
C ILE A 320 32.04 -7.09 23.74
N PHE A 321 31.43 -6.28 22.88
CA PHE A 321 31.64 -6.28 21.43
C PHE A 321 32.70 -5.27 20.97
N HIS A 322 33.25 -4.46 21.89
CA HIS A 322 34.19 -3.36 21.60
C HIS A 322 33.69 -2.38 20.52
N CYS A 323 32.36 -2.20 20.44
CA CYS A 323 31.70 -1.40 19.42
C CYS A 323 31.11 -0.12 20.02
N SER A 324 31.18 0.99 19.28
CA SER A 324 30.58 2.27 19.67
C SER A 324 29.73 2.91 18.58
N ILE A 325 29.48 2.20 17.48
CA ILE A 325 28.67 2.67 16.36
C ILE A 325 27.46 1.75 16.22
N TYR A 326 26.29 2.29 16.54
CA TYR A 326 25.00 1.62 16.48
C TYR A 326 24.14 2.28 15.39
N ILE A 327 23.65 1.47 14.47
CA ILE A 327 22.82 1.91 13.36
C ILE A 327 21.43 1.30 13.51
N GLY A 328 20.49 2.09 14.01
CA GLY A 328 19.08 1.71 14.10
C GLY A 328 18.39 1.79 12.74
N PHE A 329 17.49 0.84 12.47
CA PHE A 329 16.61 0.86 11.29
C PHE A 329 15.16 1.05 11.72
N TYR A 330 14.44 1.90 10.98
CA TYR A 330 13.08 2.32 11.32
C TYR A 330 12.08 2.04 10.20
N GLY A 331 10.91 1.55 10.61
CA GLY A 331 9.81 1.17 9.74
C GLY A 331 8.82 0.24 10.44
N SER A 332 7.83 -0.23 9.68
CA SER A 332 6.78 -1.13 10.19
C SER A 332 6.38 -2.21 9.18
N ALA A 333 5.48 -3.12 9.54
CA ALA A 333 4.82 -4.06 8.61
C ALA A 333 4.25 -3.35 7.38
N GLU A 334 3.48 -2.31 7.68
CA GLU A 334 2.64 -1.52 6.80
C GLU A 334 3.46 -0.58 5.90
N THR A 335 4.55 0.00 6.42
CA THR A 335 5.39 0.97 5.68
C THR A 335 6.64 0.35 5.07
N GLY A 336 7.07 -0.81 5.57
CA GLY A 336 8.41 -1.37 5.35
C GLY A 336 9.49 -0.54 6.05
N VAL A 337 10.73 -1.01 5.99
CA VAL A 337 11.88 -0.23 6.49
C VAL A 337 12.17 0.90 5.52
N PHE A 338 12.20 2.13 6.00
CA PHE A 338 12.37 3.32 5.14
C PHE A 338 13.42 4.32 5.64
N ALA A 339 13.96 4.11 6.84
CA ALA A 339 14.95 5.01 7.42
C ALA A 339 16.01 4.23 8.22
N CYS A 340 17.21 4.79 8.33
CA CYS A 340 18.25 4.28 9.21
C CYS A 340 19.06 5.42 9.84
N GLN A 341 19.77 5.15 10.93
CA GLN A 341 20.61 6.14 11.59
C GLN A 341 21.94 6.32 10.84
N LEU A 342 22.54 7.51 11.00
CA LEU A 342 23.95 7.72 10.64
C LEU A 342 24.84 7.43 11.85
N PRO A 343 26.13 7.10 11.67
CA PRO A 343 27.08 6.92 12.78
C PRO A 343 27.08 8.09 13.77
N LYS A 344 26.98 9.34 13.27
CA LYS A 344 26.88 10.55 14.11
C LYS A 344 25.64 10.62 15.02
N TYR A 345 24.62 9.81 14.71
CA TYR A 345 23.34 9.74 15.43
C TYR A 345 23.19 8.46 16.25
N SER A 346 24.25 7.67 16.41
CA SER A 346 24.25 6.36 17.04
C SER A 346 23.64 6.30 18.46
N SER A 347 23.72 7.38 19.22
CA SER A 347 23.16 7.48 20.59
C SER A 347 21.86 8.28 20.65
N THR A 348 21.26 8.57 19.49
CA THR A 348 20.05 9.39 19.37
C THR A 348 18.91 8.53 18.83
N LYS A 349 17.75 9.15 18.58
CA LYS A 349 16.63 8.55 17.85
C LYS A 349 16.37 9.27 16.53
N ILE A 350 17.44 9.78 15.92
CA ILE A 350 17.41 10.50 14.65
C ILE A 350 17.72 9.53 13.51
N TYR A 351 16.83 9.51 12.51
CA TYR A 351 16.92 8.64 11.34
C TYR A 351 16.93 9.46 10.06
N LEU A 352 17.77 9.04 9.12
CA LEU A 352 17.82 9.56 7.75
C LEU A 352 16.89 8.72 6.86
N TYR A 353 16.12 9.37 6.00
CA TYR A 353 15.24 8.70 5.04
C TYR A 353 15.29 9.34 3.64
N PRO A 354 15.16 8.55 2.56
CA PRO A 354 15.02 9.07 1.20
C PRO A 354 13.65 9.72 0.99
N LYS A 355 13.62 11.00 0.58
CA LYS A 355 12.36 11.71 0.30
C LYS A 355 11.63 11.16 -0.93
N GLU A 356 12.34 10.44 -1.81
CA GLU A 356 11.74 9.71 -2.94
C GLU A 356 11.03 8.42 -2.49
N LEU A 357 11.36 7.89 -1.31
CA LEU A 357 10.78 6.65 -0.79
C LEU A 357 9.51 6.90 0.02
N VAL A 358 9.56 7.90 0.92
CA VAL A 358 8.44 8.25 1.80
C VAL A 358 8.26 9.76 1.88
N HIS A 359 7.00 10.17 1.97
CA HIS A 359 6.61 11.48 2.45
C HIS A 359 6.21 11.38 3.93
N ILE A 360 6.76 12.27 4.76
CA ILE A 360 6.49 12.31 6.20
C ILE A 360 5.85 13.65 6.57
N GLU A 361 4.74 13.58 7.32
CA GLU A 361 4.09 14.72 7.97
C GLU A 361 4.13 14.53 9.49
N ILE A 362 4.17 15.64 10.23
CA ILE A 362 4.04 15.64 11.70
C ILE A 362 2.74 16.35 12.06
N ILE A 363 1.79 15.62 12.65
CA ILE A 363 0.48 16.14 13.07
C ILE A 363 0.30 15.88 14.55
N ASN A 364 0.30 16.92 15.38
CA ASN A 364 0.25 16.78 16.85
C ASN A 364 1.31 15.82 17.38
N SER A 365 2.55 15.96 16.90
CA SER A 365 3.70 15.09 17.15
C SER A 365 3.58 13.66 16.62
N LYS A 366 2.47 13.25 16.00
CA LYS A 366 2.35 11.93 15.38
C LYS A 366 3.08 11.89 14.04
N ILE A 367 3.77 10.79 13.79
CA ILE A 367 4.46 10.54 12.54
C ILE A 367 3.46 9.95 11.55
N ILE A 368 3.15 10.72 10.50
CA ILE A 368 2.24 10.31 9.44
C ILE A 368 3.08 10.02 8.19
N VAL A 369 2.97 8.81 7.65
CA VAL A 369 3.82 8.33 6.55
C VAL A 369 2.97 8.02 5.33
N THR A 370 3.44 8.46 4.16
CA THR A 370 2.96 7.98 2.87
C THR A 370 4.11 7.34 2.11
N ASN A 371 3.99 6.06 1.77
CA ASN A 371 4.99 5.37 0.96
C ASN A 371 4.74 5.68 -0.52
N LEU A 372 5.75 6.22 -1.20
CA LEU A 372 5.64 6.75 -2.56
C LEU A 372 5.87 5.70 -3.65
N ILE A 373 6.52 4.59 -3.27
CA ILE A 373 6.90 3.50 -4.19
C ILE A 373 5.82 2.41 -4.24
N ARG A 374 5.07 2.23 -3.15
CA ARG A 374 4.02 1.19 -3.07
C ARG A 374 2.79 1.59 -3.88
N LYS A 375 2.51 0.80 -4.92
CA LYS A 375 1.28 0.89 -5.73
C LYS A 375 0.24 -0.14 -5.28
N ARG A 376 0.69 -1.28 -4.75
CA ARG A 376 -0.19 -2.30 -4.16
C ARG A 376 -0.35 -2.00 -2.68
N ASN A 377 -1.61 -1.93 -2.21
CA ASN A 377 -1.93 -1.55 -0.83
C ASN A 377 -1.23 -0.25 -0.42
N GLN A 378 -1.35 0.78 -1.28
CA GLN A 378 -0.78 2.09 -1.04
C GLN A 378 -1.37 2.65 0.26
N LEU A 379 -0.49 3.01 1.19
CA LEU A 379 -0.86 3.66 2.43
C LEU A 379 -0.61 5.15 2.28
N ILE A 380 -1.68 5.91 2.37
CA ILE A 380 -1.69 7.37 2.23
C ILE A 380 -2.01 7.95 3.59
N ARG A 381 -1.18 8.89 4.06
CA ARG A 381 -1.29 9.56 5.36
C ARG A 381 -1.54 8.55 6.50
N PHE A 382 -0.70 7.52 6.56
CA PHE A 382 -0.82 6.46 7.56
C PHE A 382 -0.19 6.89 8.88
N ASP A 383 -0.98 6.90 9.95
CA ASP A 383 -0.50 7.07 11.32
C ASP A 383 0.23 5.80 11.76
N ILE A 384 1.56 5.87 11.82
CA ILE A 384 2.40 4.72 12.20
C ILE A 384 2.28 4.38 13.69
N GLY A 385 1.69 5.28 14.49
CA GLY A 385 1.51 5.11 15.94
C GLY A 385 2.66 5.63 16.80
N ASP A 386 3.69 6.21 16.18
CA ASP A 386 4.86 6.76 16.87
C ASP A 386 4.85 8.29 16.88
N LEU A 387 5.56 8.86 17.87
CA LEU A 387 5.69 10.30 18.05
C LEU A 387 7.09 10.78 17.66
N GLY A 388 7.16 11.92 16.97
CA GLY A 388 8.40 12.49 16.51
C GLY A 388 8.31 13.91 15.99
N ARG A 389 9.42 14.39 15.44
CA ARG A 389 9.52 15.66 14.71
C ARG A 389 10.45 15.52 13.50
N ILE A 390 10.23 16.35 12.49
CA ILE A 390 11.18 16.52 11.39
C ILE A 390 12.31 17.42 11.86
N ILE A 391 13.55 17.05 11.53
CA ILE A 391 14.74 17.88 11.74
C ILE A 391 15.11 18.55 10.41
N SER A 392 15.44 19.84 10.45
CA SER A 392 15.96 20.55 9.28
C SER A 392 17.28 19.90 8.84
N ASN A 393 17.36 19.57 7.56
CA ASN A 393 18.56 19.01 6.95
C ASN A 393 19.01 19.96 5.85
N ASP A 394 19.84 20.93 6.21
CA ASP A 394 20.27 22.00 5.31
C ASP A 394 21.35 21.53 4.30
N GLU A 395 21.85 20.30 4.46
CA GLU A 395 22.98 19.77 3.69
C GLU A 395 22.57 18.97 2.45
N ASN A 396 21.33 18.43 2.38
CA ASN A 396 20.94 17.56 1.27
C ASN A 396 19.42 17.48 1.03
N ASP A 397 18.98 18.00 -0.12
CA ASP A 397 17.56 17.98 -0.49
C ASP A 397 17.00 16.58 -0.76
N LYS A 398 17.84 15.57 -1.05
CA LYS A 398 17.40 14.19 -1.32
C LYS A 398 16.89 13.46 -0.08
N TYR A 399 17.41 13.81 1.09
CA TYR A 399 17.17 13.10 2.34
C TYR A 399 16.50 13.97 3.38
N GLY A 400 15.56 13.38 4.12
CA GLY A 400 14.97 13.99 5.31
C GLY A 400 15.55 13.40 6.58
N LEU A 401 15.46 14.16 7.66
CA LEU A 401 15.78 13.69 9.02
C LEU A 401 14.51 13.68 9.86
N ILE A 402 14.32 12.61 10.63
CA ILE A 402 13.23 12.47 11.58
C ILE A 402 13.77 12.03 12.94
N GLU A 403 13.34 12.69 13.99
CA GLU A 403 13.57 12.24 15.37
C GLU A 403 12.32 11.57 15.92
N VAL A 404 12.48 10.37 16.48
CA VAL A 404 11.38 9.58 17.06
C VAL A 404 11.49 9.62 18.58
N PHE A 405 10.60 10.34 19.26
CA PHE A 405 10.64 10.50 20.73
C PHE A 405 10.18 9.22 21.44
N HIS A 406 9.03 8.73 20.99
CA HIS A 406 8.34 7.60 21.58
C HIS A 406 7.90 6.70 20.43
N SER A 407 8.51 5.52 20.37
CA SER A 407 7.96 4.47 19.53
C SER A 407 7.08 3.60 20.41
N GLN A 408 5.78 3.57 20.10
CA GLN A 408 4.86 2.76 20.88
C GLN A 408 5.14 1.27 20.65
N ARG A 409 5.63 0.91 19.44
CA ARG A 409 5.80 -0.49 19.01
C ARG A 409 6.84 -0.58 17.90
N LEU A 410 8.13 -0.58 18.25
CA LEU A 410 9.16 -1.10 17.34
C LEU A 410 8.83 -2.58 17.15
N ILE A 411 8.27 -2.95 16.00
CA ILE A 411 8.15 -4.34 15.56
C ILE A 411 8.25 -4.27 14.03
N MET A 412 9.36 -4.77 13.49
CA MET A 412 9.45 -5.03 12.05
C MET A 412 8.66 -6.28 11.66
#